data_AF-A0A923YAI9-F1
#
_entry.id   AF-A0A923YAI9-F1
#
_cell.length_a   1.000
_cell.length_b   1.000
_cell.length_c   1.000
_cell.angle_alpha   90.00
_cell.angle_beta   90.00
_cell.angle_gamma   90.00
#
_symmetry.space_group_name_H-M   'P 1'
#
loop_
_entity.id
_entity.type
_entity.pdbx_description
1 polymer ?
#
loop_
_entity_poly.entity_id
_entity_poly.type
_entity_poly.pdbx_seq_one_letter_code
_entity_poly.pdbx_strand_id
1 'polypeptide(L)'
;FYAYIILAMDYDSFGKLGGSKYIEKAFRLAGVARDQGIGWISTSDPNNRGSLIDNLNNQQFVPYREAWYNYHRKGMDYFIKDPAATRQISLDMLKTIQTINKVNSYSVLLRSFFLAKRDELINVFKDAEPAMKNDVITLLRELDPANSEKYQAILKK
;
A
#
# COMPACT_ATOMS: atom_id res chain seq x y z
N PHE A 1 13.47 9.73 11.07
CA PHE A 1 13.06 9.06 9.82
C PHE A 1 11.60 8.60 9.90
N TYR A 2 11.25 7.59 10.72
CA TYR A 2 9.89 7.05 10.74
C TYR A 2 8.79 8.05 11.10
N ALA A 3 9.05 9.05 11.95
CA ALA A 3 8.10 10.14 12.19
C ALA A 3 7.71 10.87 10.88
N TYR A 4 8.67 11.10 9.97
CA TYR A 4 8.37 11.68 8.66
C TYR A 4 7.64 10.71 7.73
N ILE A 5 7.92 9.41 7.81
CA ILE A 5 7.16 8.40 7.05
C ILE A 5 5.71 8.36 7.51
N ILE A 6 5.46 8.36 8.82
CA ILE A 6 4.11 8.39 9.39
C ILE A 6 3.37 9.64 8.92
N LEU A 7 3.99 10.83 9.05
CA LEU A 7 3.39 12.07 8.56
C LEU A 7 3.15 12.06 7.04
N ALA A 8 4.06 11.47 6.25
CA ALA A 8 3.86 11.34 4.82
C ALA A 8 2.61 10.52 4.48
N MET A 9 2.49 9.32 5.07
CA MET A 9 1.37 8.42 4.82
C MET A 9 0.04 8.97 5.34
N ASP A 10 0.07 9.68 6.48
CA ASP A 10 -1.09 10.34 7.07
C ASP A 10 -1.59 11.48 6.15
N TYR A 11 -0.72 12.41 5.76
CA TYR A 11 -1.11 13.50 4.87
C TYR A 11 -1.52 13.03 3.47
N ASP A 12 -0.91 11.95 2.95
CA ASP A 12 -1.36 11.33 1.70
C ASP A 12 -2.75 10.69 1.83
N SER A 13 -3.16 10.27 3.03
CA SER A 13 -4.51 9.73 3.24
C SER A 13 -5.59 10.82 3.22
N PHE A 14 -5.25 12.07 3.60
CA PHE A 14 -6.17 13.20 3.63
C PHE A 14 -6.10 14.12 2.39
N GLY A 15 -5.03 14.02 1.59
CA GLY A 15 -4.86 14.85 0.40
C GLY A 15 -3.99 14.19 -0.66
N LYS A 16 -4.34 14.41 -1.92
CA LYS A 16 -3.59 13.87 -3.07
C LYS A 16 -2.13 14.35 -3.02
N LEU A 17 -1.21 13.43 -2.77
CA LEU A 17 0.24 13.68 -2.61
C LEU A 17 0.58 14.68 -1.47
N GLY A 18 -0.29 14.83 -0.47
CA GLY A 18 -0.12 15.76 0.65
C GLY A 18 1.13 15.51 1.50
N GLY A 19 1.62 14.26 1.52
CA GLY A 19 2.79 13.82 2.26
C GLY A 19 4.15 14.19 1.64
N SER A 20 4.17 14.79 0.45
CA SER A 20 5.40 14.96 -0.35
C SER A 20 6.50 15.73 0.39
N LYS A 21 6.13 16.79 1.12
CA LYS A 21 7.05 17.56 1.96
C LYS A 21 7.76 16.70 3.01
N TYR A 22 7.06 15.70 3.58
CA TYR A 22 7.62 14.82 4.60
C TYR A 22 8.48 13.71 3.98
N ILE A 23 8.11 13.22 2.80
CA ILE A 23 8.94 12.31 1.99
C ILE A 23 10.27 12.97 1.66
N GLU A 24 10.28 14.21 1.17
CA GLU A 24 11.52 14.93 0.88
C GLU A 24 12.41 15.07 2.13
N LYS A 25 11.82 15.37 3.29
CA LYS A 25 12.56 15.44 4.55
C LYS A 25 13.14 14.09 4.95
N ALA A 26 12.37 13.00 4.80
CA ALA A 26 12.83 11.65 5.06
C ALA A 26 13.94 11.23 4.09
N PHE A 27 13.83 11.60 2.81
CA PHE A 27 14.81 11.30 1.76
C PHE A 27 16.13 12.01 2.02
N ARG A 28 16.11 13.31 2.36
CA ARG A 28 17.33 14.04 2.77
C ARG A 28 17.99 13.41 3.99
N LEU A 29 17.20 13.05 4.99
CA LEU A 29 17.73 12.39 6.20
C LEU A 29 18.38 11.03 5.87
N ALA A 30 17.74 10.23 5.02
CA ALA A 30 18.31 8.96 4.56
C ALA A 30 19.60 9.17 3.77
N GLY A 31 19.68 10.23 2.96
CA GLY A 31 20.88 10.64 2.22
C GLY A 31 22.08 10.89 3.14
N VAL A 32 21.88 11.62 4.25
CA VAL A 32 22.93 11.86 5.26
C VAL A 32 23.33 10.57 6.00
N ALA A 33 22.39 9.64 6.15
CA ALA A 33 22.61 8.41 6.90
C ALA A 33 23.19 7.25 6.05
N ARG A 34 23.46 7.44 4.75
CA ARG A 34 23.93 6.36 3.86
C ARG A 34 25.21 5.70 4.35
N ASP A 35 26.14 6.48 4.89
CA ASP A 35 27.43 5.99 5.41
C ASP A 35 27.31 5.31 6.79
N GLN A 36 26.13 5.37 7.42
CA GLN A 36 25.87 4.81 8.75
C GLN A 36 25.45 3.33 8.72
N GLY A 37 25.49 2.69 7.55
CA GLY A 37 25.33 1.25 7.40
C GLY A 37 24.25 0.82 6.41
N ILE A 38 24.22 -0.50 6.17
CA ILE A 38 23.42 -1.14 5.10
C ILE A 38 21.91 -0.88 5.18
N GLY A 39 21.39 -0.50 6.35
CA GLY A 39 19.97 -0.22 6.55
C GLY A 39 19.48 1.08 5.90
N TRP A 40 20.38 1.96 5.46
CA TRP A 40 20.08 3.27 4.86
C TRP A 40 20.31 3.33 3.35
N ILE A 41 20.82 2.24 2.78
CA ILE A 41 21.03 2.08 1.34
C ILE A 41 20.15 0.94 0.82
N SER A 42 19.73 1.06 -0.44
CA SER A 42 19.06 -0.05 -1.11
C SER A 42 20.06 -1.18 -1.35
N THR A 43 19.71 -2.38 -0.88
CA THR A 43 20.52 -3.60 -1.01
C THR A 43 19.72 -4.69 -1.74
N SER A 44 20.30 -5.89 -1.87
CA SER A 44 19.59 -7.06 -2.40
C SER A 44 18.37 -7.45 -1.57
N ASP A 45 18.39 -7.21 -0.25
CA ASP A 45 17.18 -7.26 0.57
C ASP A 45 16.52 -5.87 0.59
N PRO A 46 15.36 -5.70 -0.08
CA PRO A 46 14.65 -4.43 -0.10
C PRO A 46 14.02 -4.08 1.26
N ASN A 47 14.09 -4.95 2.28
CA ASN A 47 13.59 -4.71 3.63
C ASN A 47 14.45 -3.73 4.45
N ASN A 48 14.66 -2.53 3.95
CA ASN A 48 15.48 -1.52 4.61
C ASN A 48 14.89 -0.11 4.45
N ARG A 49 15.44 0.86 5.20
CA ARG A 49 14.92 2.25 5.22
C ARG A 49 15.19 2.97 3.91
N GLY A 50 16.34 2.68 3.29
CA GLY A 50 16.73 3.22 1.98
C GLY A 50 15.72 2.87 0.91
N SER A 51 15.44 1.58 0.73
CA SER A 51 14.46 1.09 -0.24
C SER A 51 13.06 1.61 0.02
N LEU A 52 12.63 1.74 1.29
CA LEU A 52 11.32 2.32 1.60
C LEU A 52 11.20 3.76 1.13
N ILE A 53 12.19 4.60 1.43
CA ILE A 53 12.13 6.00 1.02
C ILE A 53 12.38 6.19 -0.47
N ASP A 54 13.21 5.35 -1.08
CA ASP A 54 13.42 5.31 -2.53
C ASP A 54 12.10 4.97 -3.24
N ASN A 55 11.35 3.98 -2.73
CA ASN A 55 10.03 3.63 -3.28
C ASN A 55 9.03 4.80 -3.13
N LEU A 56 8.94 5.44 -1.96
CA LEU A 56 8.03 6.57 -1.74
C LEU A 56 8.37 7.81 -2.58
N ASN A 57 9.64 8.02 -2.91
CA ASN A 57 10.11 9.16 -3.69
C ASN A 57 10.15 8.88 -5.21
N ASN A 58 9.99 7.62 -5.64
CA ASN A 58 10.04 7.23 -7.05
C ASN A 58 8.72 7.57 -7.76
N GLN A 59 8.82 8.19 -8.94
CA GLN A 59 7.68 8.53 -9.81
C GLN A 59 6.82 7.32 -10.19
N GLN A 60 7.40 6.12 -10.29
CA GLN A 60 6.67 4.89 -10.56
C GLN A 60 5.68 4.50 -9.45
N PHE A 61 5.86 5.03 -8.23
CA PHE A 61 4.97 4.81 -7.09
C PHE A 61 4.00 5.97 -6.84
N VAL A 62 4.01 7.02 -7.66
CA VAL A 62 3.01 8.09 -7.57
C VAL A 62 1.58 7.53 -7.68
N PRO A 63 1.26 6.60 -8.60
CA PRO A 63 -0.07 5.99 -8.64
C PRO A 63 -0.47 5.30 -7.33
N TYR A 64 0.47 4.66 -6.62
CA TYR A 64 0.19 4.08 -5.30
C TYR A 64 -0.22 5.15 -4.29
N ARG A 65 0.49 6.28 -4.25
CA ARG A 65 0.19 7.39 -3.33
C ARG A 65 -1.16 8.05 -3.64
N GLU A 66 -1.50 8.19 -4.92
CA GLU A 66 -2.82 8.68 -5.33
C GLU A 66 -3.94 7.69 -4.98
N ALA A 67 -3.69 6.39 -5.15
CA ALA A 67 -4.63 5.35 -4.78
C ALA A 67 -4.78 5.23 -3.25
N TRP A 68 -3.72 5.50 -2.47
CA TRP A 68 -3.77 5.58 -1.00
C TRP A 68 -4.73 6.68 -0.52
N TYR A 69 -4.71 7.86 -1.16
CA TYR A 69 -5.68 8.93 -0.92
C TYR A 69 -7.11 8.47 -1.22
N ASN A 70 -7.35 7.91 -2.42
CA ASN A 70 -8.69 7.48 -2.81
C ASN A 70 -9.20 6.37 -1.86
N TYR A 71 -8.35 5.41 -1.51
CA TYR A 71 -8.67 4.30 -0.62
C TYR A 71 -9.15 4.79 0.76
N HIS A 72 -8.44 5.73 1.39
CA HIS A 72 -8.84 6.24 2.70
C HIS A 72 -9.99 7.25 2.59
N ARG A 73 -9.79 8.33 1.82
CA ARG A 73 -10.70 9.48 1.83
C ARG A 73 -12.01 9.25 1.09
N LYS A 74 -11.97 8.50 -0.01
CA LYS A 74 -13.15 8.24 -0.85
C LYS A 74 -13.73 6.85 -0.62
N GLY A 75 -12.90 5.90 -0.16
CA GLY A 75 -13.31 4.55 0.18
C GLY A 75 -13.71 4.44 1.64
N MET A 76 -12.74 4.33 2.55
CA MET A 76 -12.97 3.96 3.94
C MET A 76 -13.82 4.96 4.70
N ASP A 77 -13.60 6.26 4.54
CA ASP A 77 -14.42 7.32 5.15
C ASP A 77 -15.89 7.28 4.69
N TYR A 78 -16.17 6.64 3.55
CA TYR A 78 -17.50 6.55 2.96
C TYR A 78 -18.14 5.16 3.10
N PHE A 79 -17.46 4.20 3.74
CA PHE A 79 -17.88 2.80 3.77
C PHE A 79 -19.30 2.60 4.32
N ILE A 80 -19.67 3.30 5.40
CA ILE A 80 -21.00 3.17 6.00
C ILE A 80 -22.10 3.66 5.05
N LYS A 81 -21.80 4.65 4.21
CA LYS A 81 -22.76 5.27 3.30
C LYS A 81 -22.93 4.47 2.01
N ASP A 82 -21.82 3.98 1.45
CA ASP A 82 -21.84 3.16 0.23
C ASP A 82 -20.74 2.08 0.27
N PRO A 83 -21.02 0.91 0.89
CA PRO A 83 -20.07 -0.19 0.94
C PRO A 83 -19.69 -0.73 -0.45
N ALA A 84 -20.60 -0.67 -1.43
CA ALA A 84 -20.35 -1.19 -2.77
C ALA A 84 -19.30 -0.32 -3.49
N ALA A 85 -19.45 1.00 -3.43
CA ALA A 85 -18.45 1.93 -3.96
C ALA A 85 -17.09 1.78 -3.26
N THR A 86 -17.06 1.63 -1.92
CA THR A 86 -15.79 1.46 -1.19
C THR A 86 -15.08 0.17 -1.59
N ARG A 87 -15.80 -0.93 -1.82
CA ARG A 87 -15.20 -2.18 -2.31
C ARG A 87 -14.61 -2.02 -3.70
N GLN A 88 -15.29 -1.29 -4.59
CA GLN A 88 -14.75 -0.99 -5.91
C GLN A 88 -13.45 -0.16 -5.83
N ILE A 89 -13.42 0.89 -5.00
CA ILE A 89 -12.22 1.70 -4.77
C ILE A 89 -11.08 0.85 -4.18
N SER A 90 -11.41 -0.07 -3.27
CA SER A 90 -10.44 -0.98 -2.67
C SER A 90 -9.87 -1.97 -3.70
N LEU A 91 -10.69 -2.46 -4.62
CA LEU A 91 -10.27 -3.31 -5.73
C LEU A 91 -9.35 -2.52 -6.69
N ASP A 92 -9.67 -1.26 -6.97
CA ASP A 92 -8.85 -0.40 -7.82
C ASP A 92 -7.47 -0.11 -7.18
N MET A 93 -7.39 0.00 -5.85
CA MET A 93 -6.12 0.05 -5.13
C MET A 93 -5.30 -1.24 -5.35
N LEU A 94 -5.93 -2.42 -5.24
CA LEU A 94 -5.24 -3.70 -5.50
C LEU A 94 -4.74 -3.81 -6.95
N LYS A 95 -5.54 -3.38 -7.93
CA LYS A 95 -5.12 -3.32 -9.34
C LYS A 95 -3.95 -2.34 -9.56
N THR A 96 -3.96 -1.20 -8.87
CA THR A 96 -2.85 -0.24 -8.91
C THR A 96 -1.57 -0.87 -8.36
N ILE A 97 -1.67 -1.57 -7.22
CA ILE A 97 -0.56 -2.33 -6.66
C ILE A 97 -0.07 -3.40 -7.64
N GLN A 98 -0.97 -4.13 -8.30
CA GLN A 98 -0.61 -5.16 -9.29
C GLN A 98 0.23 -4.58 -10.43
N THR A 99 -0.20 -3.45 -10.99
CA THR A 99 0.53 -2.77 -12.07
C THR A 99 1.94 -2.38 -11.62
N ILE A 100 2.08 -1.84 -10.40
CA ILE A 100 3.39 -1.45 -9.86
C ILE A 100 4.25 -2.69 -9.57
N ASN A 101 3.66 -3.75 -9.03
CA ASN A 101 4.37 -5.00 -8.67
C ASN A 101 4.96 -5.72 -9.89
N LYS A 102 4.35 -5.56 -11.07
CA LYS A 102 4.89 -6.06 -12.36
C LYS A 102 6.21 -5.40 -12.76
N VAL A 103 6.45 -4.16 -12.32
CA VAL A 103 7.66 -3.38 -12.64
C VAL A 103 8.65 -3.40 -11.48
N ASN A 104 8.15 -3.29 -10.24
CA ASN A 104 8.93 -3.18 -9.02
C ASN A 104 8.54 -4.31 -8.05
N SER A 105 8.82 -5.55 -8.45
CA SER A 105 8.55 -6.73 -7.62
C SER A 105 9.32 -6.66 -6.30
N TYR A 106 8.74 -7.22 -5.23
CA TYR A 106 9.34 -7.27 -3.89
C TYR A 106 9.60 -5.90 -3.22
N SER A 107 8.90 -4.85 -3.64
CA SER A 107 8.95 -3.55 -2.96
C SER A 107 8.52 -3.64 -1.49
N VAL A 108 9.33 -3.05 -0.60
CA VAL A 108 9.01 -2.96 0.82
C VAL A 108 7.75 -2.14 1.08
N LEU A 109 7.48 -1.11 0.27
CA LEU A 109 6.27 -0.29 0.38
C LEU A 109 5.01 -1.13 0.12
N LEU A 110 5.02 -1.94 -0.94
CA LEU A 110 3.89 -2.83 -1.27
C LEU A 110 3.72 -3.92 -0.22
N ARG A 111 4.82 -4.51 0.28
CA ARG A 111 4.76 -5.49 1.38
C ARG A 111 4.18 -4.86 2.66
N SER A 112 4.61 -3.65 3.00
CA SER A 112 4.09 -2.92 4.17
C SER A 112 2.58 -2.64 4.05
N PHE A 113 2.07 -2.40 2.84
CA PHE A 113 0.63 -2.28 2.61
C PHE A 113 -0.12 -3.53 3.06
N PHE A 114 0.27 -4.71 2.60
CA PHE A 114 -0.42 -5.96 2.97
C PHE A 114 -0.26 -6.31 4.45
N LEU A 115 0.91 -6.07 5.03
CA LEU A 115 1.12 -6.25 6.47
C LEU A 115 0.16 -5.40 7.30
N ALA A 116 -0.12 -4.16 6.87
CA ALA A 116 -1.01 -3.25 7.59
C ALA A 116 -2.49 -3.44 7.25
N LYS A 117 -2.83 -3.81 6.01
CA LYS A 117 -4.20 -3.74 5.48
C LYS A 117 -4.87 -5.08 5.24
N ARG A 118 -4.16 -6.21 5.38
CA ARG A 118 -4.73 -7.55 5.14
C ARG A 118 -6.06 -7.78 5.84
N ASP A 119 -6.12 -7.54 7.15
CA ASP A 119 -7.32 -7.86 7.94
C ASP A 119 -8.47 -6.89 7.60
N GLU A 120 -8.14 -5.64 7.24
CA GLU A 120 -9.10 -4.66 6.72
C GLU A 120 -9.68 -5.11 5.36
N LEU A 121 -8.83 -5.54 4.41
CA LEU A 121 -9.24 -6.05 3.10
C LEU A 121 -10.16 -7.27 3.25
N ILE A 122 -9.83 -8.21 4.14
CA ILE A 122 -10.67 -9.38 4.41
C ILE A 122 -12.08 -8.91 4.84
N ASN A 123 -12.16 -7.97 5.78
CA ASN A 123 -13.44 -7.47 6.28
C ASN A 123 -14.23 -6.64 5.26
N VAL A 124 -13.55 -5.88 4.40
CA VAL A 124 -14.18 -5.09 3.33
C VAL A 124 -14.84 -6.00 2.30
N PHE A 125 -14.19 -7.12 1.96
CA PHE A 125 -14.63 -8.01 0.88
C PHE A 125 -15.43 -9.24 1.34
N LYS A 126 -15.48 -9.57 2.63
CA LYS A 126 -16.27 -10.72 3.12
C LYS A 126 -17.75 -10.65 2.76
N ASP A 127 -18.31 -9.45 2.60
CA ASP A 127 -19.72 -9.22 2.25
C ASP A 127 -19.87 -8.71 0.80
N ALA A 128 -18.85 -8.90 -0.04
CA ALA A 128 -18.91 -8.52 -1.45
C ALA A 128 -19.69 -9.55 -2.30
N GLU A 129 -20.12 -9.13 -3.47
CA GLU A 129 -20.74 -10.04 -4.46
C GLU A 129 -19.78 -11.16 -4.87
N PRO A 130 -20.28 -12.37 -5.16
CA PRO A 130 -19.43 -13.54 -5.46
C PRO A 130 -18.40 -13.30 -6.57
N ALA A 131 -18.77 -12.57 -7.63
CA ALA A 131 -17.86 -12.23 -8.72
C ALA A 131 -16.66 -11.40 -8.21
N MET A 132 -16.92 -10.36 -7.44
CA MET A 132 -15.87 -9.49 -6.88
C MET A 132 -14.99 -10.24 -5.87
N LYS A 133 -15.56 -11.14 -5.06
CA LYS A 133 -14.76 -12.00 -4.17
C LYS A 133 -13.72 -12.82 -4.92
N ASN A 134 -14.10 -13.40 -6.07
CA ASN A 134 -13.18 -14.20 -6.89
C ASN A 134 -12.06 -13.35 -7.50
N ASP A 135 -12.39 -12.17 -8.02
CA ASP A 135 -11.41 -11.23 -8.58
C ASP A 135 -10.39 -10.80 -7.51
N VAL A 136 -10.88 -10.40 -6.34
CA VAL A 136 -10.05 -9.93 -5.23
C VAL A 136 -9.14 -11.05 -4.72
N ILE A 137 -9.65 -12.27 -4.54
CA ILE A 137 -8.82 -13.38 -4.06
C ILE A 137 -7.74 -13.74 -5.07
N THR A 138 -8.06 -13.71 -6.36
CA THR A 138 -7.07 -13.95 -7.42
C THR A 138 -5.94 -12.93 -7.32
N LEU A 139 -6.28 -11.64 -7.17
CA LEU A 139 -5.29 -10.57 -6.96
C LEU A 139 -4.50 -10.74 -5.66
N LEU A 140 -5.16 -11.03 -4.54
CA LEU A 140 -4.48 -11.15 -3.25
C LEU A 140 -3.52 -12.36 -3.19
N ARG A 141 -3.85 -13.45 -3.88
CA ARG A 141 -2.94 -14.61 -4.01
C ARG A 141 -1.73 -14.30 -4.89
N GLU A 142 -1.88 -13.46 -5.91
CA GLU A 142 -0.78 -12.99 -6.74
C GLU A 142 0.14 -12.02 -5.98
N LEU A 143 -0.45 -11.06 -5.26
CA LEU A 143 0.27 -9.94 -4.66
C LEU A 143 0.82 -10.23 -3.27
N ASP A 144 0.18 -11.11 -2.51
CA ASP A 144 0.57 -11.49 -1.15
C ASP A 144 0.44 -13.02 -0.93
N PRO A 145 1.20 -13.82 -1.71
CA PRO A 145 1.05 -15.28 -1.75
C PRO A 145 1.25 -15.94 -0.38
N ALA A 146 2.14 -15.38 0.46
CA ALA A 146 2.44 -15.88 1.79
C ALA A 146 1.24 -15.86 2.75
N ASN A 147 0.19 -15.09 2.43
CA ASN A 147 -1.02 -14.98 3.25
C ASN A 147 -2.28 -15.53 2.54
N SER A 148 -2.11 -16.26 1.44
CA SER A 148 -3.20 -16.82 0.62
C SER A 148 -4.25 -17.58 1.42
N GLU A 149 -3.85 -18.31 2.46
CA GLU A 149 -4.76 -19.05 3.33
C GLU A 149 -5.67 -18.13 4.15
N LYS A 150 -5.14 -17.00 4.63
CA LYS A 150 -5.92 -16.02 5.40
C LYS A 150 -7.01 -15.38 4.53
N TYR A 151 -6.70 -15.13 3.25
CA TYR A 151 -7.66 -14.56 2.31
C TYR A 151 -8.82 -15.51 1.96
N GLN A 152 -8.74 -16.81 2.26
CA GLN A 152 -9.89 -17.71 2.13
C GLN A 152 -11.07 -17.30 3.03
N ALA A 153 -10.81 -16.55 4.10
CA ALA A 153 -11.86 -15.99 4.95
C ALA A 153 -12.87 -15.12 4.16
N ILE A 154 -12.46 -14.52 3.04
CA ILE A 154 -13.35 -13.73 2.16
C ILE A 154 -14.46 -14.61 1.53
N LEU A 155 -14.18 -15.89 1.27
CA LEU A 155 -15.15 -16.83 0.68
C LEU A 155 -16.10 -17.45 1.70
N LYS A 156 -15.75 -17.40 2.99
CA LYS A 156 -16.59 -17.96 4.04
C LYS A 156 -17.81 -17.06 4.21
N LYS A 157 -18.98 -17.69 4.39
CA LYS A 157 -20.24 -17.01 4.72
C LYS A 157 -20.25 -16.60 6.19
#